data_AF-A0A087TZS2-F1
#
_entry.id   AF-A0A087TZS2-F1
#
_cell.length_a   1.000
_cell.length_b   1.000
_cell.length_c   1.000
_cell.angle_alpha   90.00
_cell.angle_beta   90.00
_cell.angle_gamma   90.00
#
_symmetry.space_group_name_H-M   'P 1'
#
loop_
_entity.id
_entity.type
_entity.pdbx_description
1 polymer ?
#
loop_
_entity_poly.entity_id
_entity_poly.type
_entity_poly.pdbx_seq_one_letter_code
_entity_poly.pdbx_strand_id
1 'polypeptide(L)' 'MIALMGGEDSWVAKWQRISRYAKGIYAISVGGRLPPPIIRELKSRGIIYRSRDNST' A
#
# COMPACT_ATOMS: atom_id res chain seq x y z
N MET A 1 -2.16 -13.18 -1.76
CA MET A 1 -3.09 -12.49 -0.84
C MET A 1 -2.53 -12.57 0.57
N ILE A 2 -2.75 -11.56 1.42
CA ILE A 2 -2.26 -11.49 2.80
C ILE A 2 -3.45 -11.20 3.72
N ALA A 3 -3.63 -11.97 4.78
CA ALA A 3 -4.56 -11.64 5.87
C ALA A 3 -3.79 -10.97 7.02
N LEU A 4 -4.03 -9.67 7.23
CA LEU A 4 -3.38 -8.87 8.24
C LEU A 4 -4.18 -8.90 9.54
N MET A 5 -3.67 -9.57 10.56
CA MET A 5 -4.31 -9.70 11.89
C MET A 5 -3.62 -8.87 12.99
N GLY A 6 -2.35 -8.51 12.79
CA GLY A 6 -1.55 -7.65 13.69
C GLY A 6 -0.39 -7.05 12.90
N GLY A 7 -0.38 -5.73 12.71
CA GLY A 7 0.55 -5.05 11.80
C GLY A 7 1.87 -4.62 12.44
N GLU A 8 1.88 -4.33 13.73
CA GLU A 8 3.04 -3.78 14.45
C GLU A 8 4.21 -4.78 14.58
N ASP A 9 3.90 -6.05 14.86
CA ASP A 9 4.89 -7.12 15.04
C ASP A 9 5.11 -7.98 13.79
N SER A 10 4.30 -7.79 12.75
CA SER A 10 4.40 -8.60 11.53
C SER A 10 5.53 -8.12 10.62
N TRP A 11 6.54 -8.97 10.43
CA TRP A 11 7.58 -8.76 9.41
C TRP A 11 6.98 -8.61 8.01
N VAL A 12 5.99 -9.44 7.66
CA VAL A 12 5.29 -9.36 6.37
C VAL A 12 4.62 -8.00 6.21
N ALA A 13 3.98 -7.48 7.27
CA ALA A 13 3.33 -6.16 7.23
C ALA A 13 4.34 -5.01 7.09
N LYS A 14 5.52 -5.12 7.71
CA LYS A 14 6.63 -4.17 7.55
C LYS A 14 7.14 -4.18 6.11
N TRP A 15 7.42 -5.37 5.55
CA TRP A 15 7.87 -5.54 4.17
C TRP A 15 6.88 -4.96 3.16
N GLN A 16 5.59 -5.24 3.35
CA GLN A 16 4.52 -4.74 2.48
C GLN A 16 4.11 -3.29 2.78
N ARG A 17 4.72 -2.62 3.76
CA ARG A 17 4.38 -1.26 4.19
C ARG A 17 2.89 -1.10 4.48
N ILE A 18 2.33 -2.07 5.21
CA ILE A 18 0.92 -2.10 5.66
C ILE A 18 0.79 -2.22 7.19
N SER A 19 1.90 -2.15 7.93
CA SER A 19 1.93 -2.31 9.39
C SER A 19 1.05 -1.31 10.16
N ARG A 20 0.79 -0.13 9.59
CA ARG A 20 -0.04 0.92 10.21
C ARG A 20 -1.49 0.94 9.71
N TYR A 21 -1.86 0.03 8.81
CA TYR A 21 -3.24 -0.02 8.29
C TYR A 21 -4.10 -0.99 9.09
N ALA A 22 -5.42 -0.89 8.89
CA ALA A 22 -6.40 -1.71 9.58
C ALA A 22 -6.19 -3.21 9.29
N LYS A 23 -6.62 -4.04 10.24
CA LYS A 23 -6.68 -5.50 10.03
C LYS A 23 -7.62 -5.80 8.85
N GLY A 24 -7.28 -6.81 8.04
CA GLY A 24 -8.04 -7.14 6.85
C GLY A 24 -7.26 -7.88 5.77
N ILE A 25 -7.85 -8.01 4.59
CA ILE A 25 -7.25 -8.72 3.45
C ILE A 25 -6.56 -7.72 2.51
N TYR A 26 -5.31 -8.03 2.14
CA TYR A 26 -4.45 -7.22 1.27
C TYR A 26 -3.92 -8.04 0.09
N ALA A 27 -3.64 -7.36 -1.03
CA ALA A 27 -2.93 -7.93 -2.18
C ALA A 27 -1.41 -7.90 -1.96
N ILE A 28 -0.67 -8.86 -2.56
CA ILE A 28 0.81 -8.91 -2.53
C ILE A 28 1.40 -7.91 -3.54
N SER A 29 0.74 -7.77 -4.69
CA SER A 29 1.03 -6.82 -5.75
C SER A 29 -0.30 -6.38 -6.34
N VAL A 30 -0.40 -5.11 -6.73
CA VAL A 30 -1.55 -4.54 -7.44
C VAL A 30 -1.06 -4.02 -8.77
N GLY A 31 -1.46 -4.70 -9.85
CA GLY A 31 -1.07 -4.32 -11.20
C GLY A 31 -1.62 -2.94 -11.58
N GLY A 32 -0.77 -2.12 -12.20
CA GLY A 32 -1.14 -0.80 -12.71
C GLY A 32 -0.81 0.35 -11.76
N ARG A 33 -1.24 1.56 -12.15
CA ARG A 33 -0.92 2.80 -11.44
C ARG A 33 -2.12 3.72 -11.39
N LEU A 34 -2.21 4.52 -10.32
CA LEU A 34 -3.20 5.60 -10.26
C LEU A 34 -2.98 6.60 -11.41
N PRO A 35 -4.05 7.20 -11.96
CA PRO A 35 -3.94 8.23 -12.99
C PRO A 35 -3.12 9.45 -12.53
N PRO A 36 -2.33 10.08 -13.41
CA PRO A 36 -1.51 11.24 -13.06
C PRO A 36 -2.26 12.40 -12.40
N PRO A 37 -3.50 12.77 -12.81
CA PRO A 37 -4.26 13.84 -12.15
C PRO A 37 -4.53 13.54 -10.66
N ILE A 38 -4.87 12.29 -10.33
CA ILE A 38 -5.14 11.86 -8.95
C ILE A 38 -3.85 11.89 -8.12
N ILE A 39 -2.72 11.46 -8.68
CA ILE A 39 -1.43 11.53 -7.98
C ILE A 39 -1.05 12.98 -7.66
N ARG A 40 -1.32 13.92 -8.57
CA ARG A 40 -1.07 15.36 -8.34
C ARG A 40 -1.95 15.90 -7.21
N GLU A 41 -3.22 15.51 -7.17
CA GLU A 41 -4.14 15.90 -6.09
C GLU A 41 -3.71 15.30 -4.74
N LEU A 42 -3.33 14.03 -4.69
CA LEU A 42 -2.80 13.42 -3.47
C LEU A 42 -1.56 14.17 -2.97
N LYS A 43 -0.64 14.51 -3.89
CA LYS A 43 0.56 15.27 -3.56
C LYS A 43 0.24 16.68 -3.01
N SER A 44 -0.74 17.39 -3.58
CA SER A 44 -1.13 18.71 -3.06
C SER A 44 -1.74 18.65 -1.66
N ARG A 45 -2.32 17.51 -1.28
CA ARG A 45 -2.81 17.21 0.08
C ARG A 45 -1.72 16.62 1.01
N GLY A 46 -0.47 16.55 0.56
CA GLY A 46 0.64 15.98 1.35
C GLY A 46 0.67 14.44 1.39
N ILE A 47 -0.13 13.76 0.57
CA ILE A 47 -0.19 12.29 0.49
C ILE A 47 0.75 11.80 -0.61
N ILE A 48 1.77 11.04 -0.20
CA ILE A 48 2.75 10.47 -1.14
C ILE A 48 2.19 9.16 -1.71
N TYR A 49 1.86 9.17 -3.01
CA TYR A 49 1.54 7.95 -3.73
C TYR A 49 2.81 7.10 -3.92
N ARG A 50 2.72 5.81 -3.60
CA ARG A 50 3.72 4.79 -3.95
C ARG A 50 3.02 3.67 -4.69
N SER A 51 3.59 3.26 -5.82
CA SER A 51 3.09 2.10 -6.55
C SER A 51 3.04 0.87 -5.64
N ARG A 52 1.98 0.10 -5.76
CA ARG A 52 1.82 -1.22 -5.12
C ARG A 52 2.03 -2.36 -6.12
N ASP A 53 2.47 -2.01 -7.31
CA ASP A 53 2.92 -2.95 -8.32
C ASP A 53 4.36 -3.36 -8.03
N ASN A 54 4.55 -4.64 -7.65
CA ASN A 54 5.84 -5.28 -7.42
C ASN A 54 6.23 -6.21 -8.59
N SER A 55 5.54 -6.13 -9.74
CA SER A 55 5.83 -6.98 -10.92
C SER A 55 6.96 -6.44 -11.80
N THR A 56 7.51 -5.27 -11.48
CA THR A 56 8.59 -4.59 -12.23
C THR A 56 9.82 -4.37 -11.38
#